data_AF-A0A3M1DW21-F1
#
_entry.id   AF-A0A3M1DW21-F1
#
_cell.length_a   1.000
_cell.length_b   1.000
_cell.length_c   1.000
_cell.angle_alpha   90.00
_cell.angle_beta   90.00
_cell.angle_gamma   90.00
#
_symmetry.space_group_name_H-M   'P 1'
#
loop_
_entity.id
_entity.type
_entity.pdbx_description
1 polymer ?
#
loop_
_entity_poly.entity_id
_entity_poly.type
_entity_poly.pdbx_seq_one_letter_code
_entity_poly.pdbx_strand_id
1 'polypeptide(L)'
;VGGLIDGAAATAEVVSDVAEKVDQTFKEHCRLSLTESGELLVSVDDPAWIDPLRRRWQRRLTEVRGIRRVRFQPGSGGFAIP
;
A
#
# COMPACT_ATOMS: atom_id res chain seq x y z
N VAL A 1 9.40 23.60 -18.39
CA VAL A 1 10.01 22.26 -18.61
C VAL A 1 10.63 21.80 -17.29
N GLY A 2 10.26 20.61 -16.82
CA GLY A 2 10.76 19.99 -15.58
C GLY A 2 9.69 19.96 -14.48
N GLY A 3 9.22 18.84 -13.96
CA GLY A 3 9.52 17.44 -14.24
C GLY A 3 8.30 16.61 -13.81
N LEU A 4 7.63 15.98 -14.79
CA LEU A 4 6.53 15.03 -14.57
C LEU A 4 7.06 13.59 -14.44
N ILE A 5 8.36 13.44 -14.17
CA ILE A 5 9.05 12.17 -14.16
C ILE A 5 9.84 12.09 -12.85
N ASP A 6 9.17 11.63 -11.79
CA ASP A 6 9.85 10.99 -10.64
C ASP A 6 8.81 10.30 -9.74
N GLY A 7 7.65 10.92 -9.52
CA GLY A 7 6.63 10.42 -8.59
C GLY A 7 6.07 9.04 -8.93
N ALA A 8 5.76 8.77 -10.20
CA ALA A 8 5.23 7.46 -10.62
C ALA A 8 6.28 6.35 -10.61
N ALA A 9 7.53 6.66 -10.95
CA ALA A 9 8.64 5.70 -10.92
C ALA A 9 9.03 5.35 -9.47
N ALA A 10 9.21 6.37 -8.62
CA ALA A 10 9.43 6.20 -7.19
C ALA A 10 8.27 5.43 -6.52
N THR A 11 7.04 5.68 -6.98
CA THR A 11 5.87 4.92 -6.52
C THR A 11 5.95 3.44 -6.90
N ALA A 12 6.32 3.12 -8.14
CA ALA A 12 6.43 1.74 -8.61
C ALA A 12 7.57 0.97 -7.92
N GLU A 13 8.70 1.63 -7.63
CA GLU A 13 9.82 1.04 -6.88
C GLU A 13 9.42 0.74 -5.44
N VAL A 14 8.76 1.68 -4.75
CA VAL A 14 8.26 1.48 -3.38
C VAL A 14 7.22 0.37 -3.31
N VAL A 15 6.29 0.32 -4.26
CA VAL A 15 5.28 -0.74 -4.31
C VAL A 15 5.92 -2.11 -4.61
N SER A 16 6.95 -2.15 -5.45
CA SER A 16 7.71 -3.38 -5.72
C SER A 16 8.49 -3.86 -4.49
N ASP A 17 9.20 -2.97 -3.78
CA ASP A 17 9.94 -3.30 -2.55
C ASP A 17 8.98 -3.79 -1.44
N VAL A 18 7.82 -3.14 -1.31
CA VAL A 18 6.74 -3.62 -0.45
C VAL A 18 6.28 -5.02 -0.88
N ALA A 19 6.04 -5.23 -2.16
CA ALA A 19 5.61 -6.52 -2.70
C ALA A 19 6.65 -7.62 -2.45
N GLU A 20 7.95 -7.31 -2.46
CA GLU A 20 9.00 -8.29 -2.12
C GLU A 20 9.05 -8.61 -0.62
N LYS A 21 8.69 -7.65 0.24
CA LYS A 21 8.68 -7.84 1.70
C LYS A 21 7.44 -8.58 2.21
N VAL A 22 6.30 -8.51 1.52
CA VAL A 22 5.03 -9.08 1.97
C VAL A 22 4.82 -10.53 1.49
N ASP A 23 4.21 -11.35 2.36
CA ASP A 23 3.88 -12.75 2.06
C ASP A 23 2.77 -12.86 0.99
N GLN A 24 2.64 -14.02 0.34
CA GLN A 24 1.65 -14.27 -0.71
C GLN A 24 0.20 -13.99 -0.25
N THR A 25 -0.15 -14.38 0.97
CA THR A 25 -1.47 -14.10 1.58
C THR A 25 -1.78 -12.60 1.62
N PHE A 26 -0.77 -11.75 1.86
CA PHE A 26 -0.98 -10.31 1.84
C PHE A 26 -1.29 -9.82 0.42
N LYS A 27 -0.60 -10.34 -0.60
CA LYS A 27 -0.85 -9.97 -2.00
C LYS A 27 -2.21 -10.44 -2.49
N GLU A 28 -2.69 -11.58 -1.99
CA GLU A 28 -3.99 -12.15 -2.36
C GLU A 28 -5.17 -11.40 -1.73
N HIS A 29 -4.98 -10.87 -0.51
CA HIS A 29 -6.04 -10.20 0.24
C HIS A 29 -5.89 -8.69 0.34
N CYS A 30 -4.82 -8.11 -0.23
CA CYS A 30 -4.58 -6.68 -0.17
C CYS A 30 -4.19 -6.09 -1.52
N ARG A 31 -4.71 -4.91 -1.79
CA ARG A 31 -4.27 -4.02 -2.87
C ARG A 31 -3.47 -2.87 -2.29
N LEU A 32 -2.38 -2.54 -2.97
CA LEU A 32 -1.46 -1.48 -2.56
C LEU A 32 -1.64 -0.26 -3.46
N SER A 33 -1.58 0.93 -2.87
CA SER A 33 -1.52 2.18 -3.61
C SER A 33 -0.66 3.18 -2.84
N LEU A 34 0.30 3.81 -3.51
CA LEU A 34 1.08 4.90 -2.91
C LEU A 34 0.52 6.23 -3.41
N THR A 35 0.28 7.14 -2.49
CA THR A 35 -0.11 8.52 -2.82
C THR A 35 1.12 9.36 -3.13
N GLU A 36 0.95 10.47 -3.85
CA GLU A 36 2.02 11.45 -4.12
C GLU A 36 2.61 12.07 -2.84
N SER A 37 1.89 11.98 -1.71
CA SER A 37 2.36 12.41 -0.39
C SER A 37 3.28 11.39 0.31
N GLY A 38 3.49 10.21 -0.28
CA GLY A 38 4.24 9.10 0.31
C GLY A 38 3.45 8.28 1.34
N GLU A 39 2.11 8.36 1.31
CA GLU A 39 1.25 7.49 2.12
C GLU A 39 0.92 6.21 1.35
N LEU A 40 1.24 5.04 1.93
CA LEU A 40 0.89 3.73 1.41
C LEU A 40 -0.49 3.33 1.94
N LEU A 41 -1.43 3.25 1.02
CA LEU A 41 -2.77 2.73 1.24
C LEU A 41 -2.76 1.22 0.98
N VAL A 42 -3.09 0.46 2.03
CA VAL A 42 -3.29 -0.98 1.98
C VAL A 42 -4.79 -1.24 2.06
N SER A 43 -5.41 -1.53 0.92
CA SER A 43 -6.82 -1.88 0.84
C SER A 43 -6.97 -3.39 1.03
N VAL A 44 -7.60 -3.82 2.11
CA VAL A 44 -7.75 -5.24 2.46
C VAL A 44 -9.12 -5.72 2.02
N ASP A 45 -9.20 -6.69 1.11
CA ASP A 45 -10.46 -7.19 0.54
C ASP A 45 -11.43 -7.72 1.62
N ASP A 46 -10.89 -8.36 2.66
CA ASP A 46 -11.67 -8.84 3.80
C ASP A 46 -11.35 -8.03 5.08
N PRO A 47 -12.35 -7.33 5.66
CA PRO A 47 -12.11 -6.46 6.81
C PRO A 47 -11.69 -7.21 8.09
N ALA A 48 -11.96 -8.51 8.21
CA ALA A 48 -11.49 -9.31 9.35
C ALA A 48 -9.96 -9.44 9.37
N TRP A 49 -9.31 -9.27 8.20
CA TRP A 49 -7.86 -9.33 8.08
C TRP A 49 -7.15 -7.98 8.32
N ILE A 50 -7.88 -6.87 8.40
CA ILE A 50 -7.28 -5.53 8.59
C ILE A 50 -6.42 -5.47 9.86
N ASP A 51 -6.98 -5.85 11.01
CA ASP A 51 -6.27 -5.79 12.28
C ASP A 51 -5.04 -6.73 12.35
N PRO A 52 -5.14 -8.03 11.98
CA PRO A 52 -3.98 -8.92 11.99
C PRO A 52 -2.91 -8.52 10.96
N LEU A 53 -3.31 -8.13 9.75
CA LEU A 53 -2.35 -7.67 8.73
C LEU A 53 -1.70 -6.35 9.15
N ARG A 54 -2.46 -5.42 9.73
CA ARG A 54 -1.92 -4.18 10.28
C ARG A 54 -0.87 -4.48 11.34
N ARG A 55 -1.17 -5.31 12.35
CA ARG A 55 -0.19 -5.62 13.41
C ARG A 55 1.07 -6.30 12.87
N ARG A 56 0.92 -7.17 11.88
CA ARG A 56 2.03 -7.93 11.30
C ARG A 56 2.89 -7.09 10.34
N TRP A 57 2.26 -6.25 9.53
CA TRP A 57 2.91 -5.57 8.40
C TRP A 57 3.13 -4.08 8.60
N GLN A 58 2.39 -3.40 9.47
CA GLN A 58 2.53 -1.96 9.66
C GLN A 58 3.98 -1.56 9.96
N ARG A 59 4.66 -2.26 10.88
CA ARG A 59 6.07 -1.98 11.20
C ARG A 59 6.99 -2.24 10.01
N ARG A 60 6.86 -3.40 9.34
CA ARG A 60 7.70 -3.77 8.19
C ARG A 60 7.53 -2.83 7.00
N LEU A 61 6.29 -2.37 6.75
CA LEU A 61 5.98 -1.44 5.68
C LEU A 61 6.50 -0.03 5.98
N THR A 62 6.49 0.41 7.24
CA THR A 62 7.12 1.70 7.62
C THR A 62 8.65 1.69 7.52
N GLU A 63 9.29 0.54 7.39
CA GLU A 63 10.74 0.43 7.16
C GLU A 63 11.13 0.61 5.69
N VAL A 64 10.16 0.58 4.77
CA VAL A 64 10.40 0.82 3.34
C VAL A 64 10.70 2.29 3.09
N ARG A 65 11.85 2.57 2.47
CA ARG A 65 12.22 3.94 2.10
C ARG A 65 11.20 4.54 1.14
N GLY A 66 10.78 5.77 1.40
CA GLY A 66 9.78 6.47 0.59
C GLY A 66 8.36 6.40 1.18
N ILE A 67 8.11 5.52 2.15
CA ILE A 67 6.83 5.44 2.85
C ILE A 67 6.88 6.31 4.10
N ARG A 68 6.08 7.39 4.11
CA ARG A 68 5.92 8.27 5.28
C ARG A 68 4.87 7.77 6.25
N ARG A 69 3.84 7.11 5.73
CA ARG A 69 2.71 6.60 6.52
C ARG A 69 2.10 5.39 5.83
N VAL A 70 1.64 4.43 6.63
CA VAL A 70 0.91 3.26 6.15
C VAL A 70 -0.50 3.33 6.72
N ARG A 71 -1.51 3.20 5.85
CA ARG A 71 -2.92 3.16 6.25
C ARG A 71 -3.56 1.89 5.71
N PHE A 72 -4.08 1.09 6.62
CA PHE A 72 -4.92 -0.07 6.29
C PHE A 72 -6.36 0.39 6.24
N GLN A 73 -7.04 0.06 5.15
CA GLN A 73 -8.44 0.38 4.92
C GLN A 73 -9.15 -0.85 4.35
N PRO A 74 -10.46 -1.02 4.60
CA PRO A 74 -11.23 -2.03 3.91
C PRO A 74 -11.22 -1.74 2.40
N GLY A 75 -10.88 -2.75 1.60
CA GLY A 75 -11.07 -2.74 0.17
C GLY A 75 -12.57 -2.75 -0.08
N SER A 76 -13.13 -1.61 -0.45
CA SER A 76 -14.53 -1.56 -0.86
C SER A 76 -14.73 -2.51 -2.03
N GLY A 77 -15.47 -3.61 -1.83
CA GLY A 77 -16.25 -4.27 -2.89
C GLY A 77 -17.38 -3.35 -3.39
N GLY A 78 -17.08 -2.08 -3.58
CA GLY A 78 -18.02 -1.01 -3.87
C GLY A 78 -17.34 -0.04 -4.81
N PHE A 79 -17.54 -0.29 -6.10
CA PHE A 79 -17.50 0.78 -7.06
C PHE A 79 -18.58 1.78 -6.63
N ALA A 80 -18.17 2.93 -6.10
CA ALA A 80 -19.04 4.09 -5.95
C ALA A 80 -18.33 5.23 -6.70
N ILE A 81 -18.52 5.24 -8.02
CA ILE A 81 -18.36 6.46 -8.80
C ILE A 81 -19.79 6.98 -9.02
N PRO A 82 -20.14 8.19 -8.55
CA PRO A 82 -21.44 8.81 -8.85
C PRO A 82 -21.61 9.10 -10.35
#